data_AF-A0A2E1TLY5-F1
#
_entry.id   AF-A0A2E1TLY5-F1
#
_cell.length_a   1.000
_cell.length_b   1.000
_cell.length_c   1.000
_cell.angle_alpha   90.00
_cell.angle_beta   90.00
_cell.angle_gamma   90.00
#
_symmetry.space_group_name_H-M   'P 1'
#
loop_
_entity.id
_entity.type
_entity.pdbx_description
1 polymer ?
#
loop_
_entity_poly.entity_id
_entity_poly.type
_entity_poly.pdbx_seq_one_letter_code
_entity_poly.pdbx_strand_id
1 'polypeptide(L)'
;MDLNQLPREQLEKYKKLLEAKKILKGRSDFLYFVTQVWPDFIYRKAKHKTQWGHHQIIANKFDQIADGSLKRLIVNMPPRHTKSEFASYLLPAWIIGKNPKAKIMQVSHNAELSQRFGRKVRNLVDSEEYKKVFQNVSLSQDSKAAGRWETNQGGEYYAAGVGGSITGRGADVLIIDDPHTEQTVGSKESLERTFEWYTSGPRQRLQPGGAIVLVMTRWA
;
A
#
# COMPACT_ATOMS: atom_id res chain seq x y z
N MET A 1 15.28 -4.36 -35.48
CA MET A 1 16.02 -3.10 -35.64
C MET A 1 17.20 -3.15 -34.69
N ASP A 2 18.42 -3.11 -35.22
CA ASP A 2 19.64 -3.09 -34.40
C ASP A 2 19.80 -1.70 -33.78
N LEU A 3 19.74 -1.61 -32.45
CA LEU A 3 19.84 -0.35 -31.73
C LEU A 3 21.25 0.26 -31.88
N ASN A 4 22.28 -0.55 -32.13
CA ASN A 4 23.66 -0.07 -32.20
C ASN A 4 23.97 0.76 -33.45
N GLN A 5 23.09 0.71 -34.46
CA GLN A 5 23.26 1.42 -35.73
C GLN A 5 22.49 2.75 -35.80
N LEU A 6 21.74 3.11 -34.75
CA LEU A 6 20.94 4.33 -34.73
C LEU A 6 21.80 5.57 -34.39
N PRO A 7 21.52 6.73 -35.00
CA PRO A 7 22.11 8.00 -34.60
C PRO A 7 21.90 8.28 -33.10
N ARG A 8 22.89 8.90 -32.45
CA ARG A 8 22.89 9.21 -31.00
C ARG A 8 21.62 9.96 -30.55
N GLU A 9 21.14 10.90 -31.35
CA GLU A 9 19.93 11.65 -31.06
C GLU A 9 18.67 10.76 -31.03
N GLN A 10 18.56 9.82 -31.98
CA GLN A 10 17.46 8.86 -32.01
C GLN A 10 17.54 7.91 -30.80
N LEU A 11 18.74 7.45 -30.45
CA LEU A 11 18.97 6.63 -29.24
C LEU A 11 18.52 7.34 -27.96
N GLU A 12 18.88 8.61 -27.78
CA GLU A 12 18.43 9.39 -26.62
C GLU A 12 16.90 9.56 -26.58
N LYS A 13 16.28 9.80 -27.73
CA LYS A 13 14.82 9.84 -27.84
C LYS A 13 14.18 8.50 -27.44
N TYR A 14 14.73 7.38 -27.89
CA TYR A 14 14.24 6.03 -27.53
C TYR A 14 14.41 5.73 -26.04
N LYS A 15 15.54 6.12 -25.43
CA LYS A 15 15.77 5.96 -23.98
C LYS A 15 14.72 6.72 -23.17
N LYS A 16 14.50 8.01 -23.48
CA LYS A 16 13.48 8.83 -22.83
C LYS A 16 12.08 8.22 -22.97
N LEU A 17 11.74 7.72 -24.16
CA LEU A 17 10.47 7.05 -24.39
C LEU A 17 10.33 5.77 -23.56
N LEU A 18 11.40 4.97 -23.47
CA LEU A 18 11.39 3.74 -22.69
C LEU A 18 11.25 4.03 -21.19
N GLU A 19 11.96 5.03 -20.67
CA GLU A 19 11.82 5.49 -19.28
C GLU A 19 10.40 5.99 -19.00
N ALA A 20 9.84 6.83 -19.86
CA ALA A 20 8.46 7.31 -19.73
C ALA A 20 7.47 6.13 -19.68
N LYS A 21 7.64 5.11 -20.52
CA LYS A 21 6.82 3.89 -20.49
C LYS A 21 6.95 3.13 -19.17
N LYS A 22 8.16 3.00 -18.62
CA LYS A 22 8.38 2.35 -17.31
C LYS A 22 7.68 3.14 -16.21
N ILE A 23 7.80 4.46 -16.20
CA ILE A 23 7.14 5.34 -15.22
C ILE A 23 5.63 5.19 -15.30
N LEU A 24 5.03 5.30 -16.49
CA LEU A 24 3.59 5.16 -16.67
C LEU A 24 3.08 3.79 -16.25
N LYS A 25 3.86 2.73 -16.52
CA LYS A 25 3.53 1.38 -16.06
C LYS A 25 3.60 1.28 -14.52
N GLY A 26 4.62 1.85 -13.89
CA GLY A 26 4.73 1.91 -12.42
C GLY A 26 3.59 2.68 -11.76
N ARG A 27 2.97 3.65 -12.45
CA ARG A 27 1.80 4.38 -11.94
C ARG A 27 0.49 3.62 -12.08
N SER A 28 0.42 2.62 -12.96
CA SER A 28 -0.83 1.94 -13.33
C SER A 28 -0.90 0.47 -12.91
N ASP A 29 0.25 -0.19 -12.71
CA ASP A 29 0.37 -1.60 -12.34
C ASP A 29 1.15 -1.71 -11.02
N PHE A 30 0.46 -2.13 -9.96
CA PHE A 30 1.04 -2.23 -8.62
C PHE A 30 2.22 -3.18 -8.57
N LEU A 31 2.13 -4.35 -9.21
CA LEU A 31 3.20 -5.35 -9.16
C LEU A 31 4.46 -4.83 -9.86
N TYR A 32 4.30 -4.10 -10.96
CA TYR A 32 5.39 -3.46 -11.65
C TYR A 32 6.02 -2.32 -10.84
N PHE A 33 5.20 -1.55 -10.09
CA PHE A 33 5.72 -0.61 -9.10
C PHE A 33 6.59 -1.31 -8.06
N VAL A 34 6.12 -2.44 -7.51
CA VAL A 34 6.91 -3.23 -6.55
C VAL A 34 8.27 -3.59 -7.13
N THR A 35 8.35 -4.03 -8.39
CA THR A 35 9.66 -4.35 -9.00
C THR A 35 10.56 -3.13 -9.23
N GLN A 36 10.03 -1.90 -9.25
CA GLN A 36 10.86 -0.70 -9.36
C GLN A 36 11.50 -0.32 -8.02
N VAL A 37 10.77 -0.47 -6.92
CA VAL A 37 11.23 -0.09 -5.56
C VAL A 37 11.83 -1.25 -4.78
N TRP A 38 11.60 -2.48 -5.24
CA TRP A 38 12.20 -3.71 -4.74
C TRP A 38 12.65 -4.58 -5.93
N PRO A 39 13.81 -4.29 -6.52
CA PRO A 39 14.30 -4.97 -7.74
C PRO A 39 14.49 -6.49 -7.57
N ASP A 40 14.92 -6.91 -6.38
CA ASP A 40 15.17 -8.33 -6.05
C ASP A 40 13.89 -9.11 -5.70
N PHE A 41 12.71 -8.50 -5.83
CA PHE A 41 11.46 -9.16 -5.50
C PHE A 41 11.18 -10.34 -6.44
N ILE A 42 11.11 -11.53 -5.86
CA ILE A 42 10.85 -12.78 -6.58
C ILE A 42 9.35 -13.06 -6.59
N TYR A 43 8.78 -13.19 -7.79
CA TYR A 43 7.42 -13.63 -8.00
C TYR A 43 7.29 -14.43 -9.28
N ARG A 44 6.17 -15.15 -9.42
CA ARG A 44 5.89 -15.95 -10.61
C ARG A 44 5.66 -15.04 -11.82
N LYS A 45 6.42 -15.23 -12.91
CA LYS A 45 6.24 -14.49 -14.17
C LYS A 45 5.24 -15.20 -15.08
N ALA A 46 3.95 -15.13 -14.75
CA ALA A 46 2.87 -15.76 -15.52
C ALA A 46 2.13 -14.73 -16.39
N LYS A 47 1.94 -15.03 -17.69
CA LYS A 47 1.22 -14.16 -18.63
C LYS A 47 -0.30 -14.24 -18.46
N HIS A 48 -0.83 -15.44 -18.23
CA HIS A 48 -2.27 -15.69 -18.13
C HIS A 48 -2.73 -15.70 -16.67
N LYS A 49 -3.90 -15.10 -16.41
CA LYS A 49 -4.50 -15.04 -15.06
C LYS A 49 -4.69 -16.42 -14.41
N THR A 50 -4.98 -17.44 -15.21
CA THR A 50 -5.14 -18.84 -14.76
C THR A 50 -3.86 -19.45 -14.18
N GLN A 51 -2.70 -18.86 -14.46
CA GLN A 51 -1.40 -19.34 -14.01
C GLN A 51 -0.80 -18.47 -12.90
N TRP A 52 -1.51 -17.42 -12.48
CA TRP A 52 -1.02 -16.47 -11.49
C TRP A 52 -0.74 -17.13 -10.14
N GLY A 53 0.31 -16.66 -9.47
CA GLY A 53 0.55 -16.94 -8.07
C GLY A 53 -0.17 -15.92 -7.18
N HIS A 54 -0.07 -16.11 -5.87
CA HIS A 54 -0.72 -15.24 -4.89
C HIS A 54 -0.31 -13.77 -5.04
N HIS A 55 0.97 -13.46 -5.31
CA HIS A 55 1.42 -12.08 -5.50
C HIS A 55 0.69 -11.36 -6.64
N GLN A 56 0.50 -12.00 -7.79
CA GLN A 56 -0.22 -11.39 -8.91
C GLN A 56 -1.72 -11.25 -8.64
N ILE A 57 -2.30 -12.24 -7.96
CA ILE A 57 -3.71 -12.19 -7.57
C ILE A 57 -3.97 -11.01 -6.63
N ILE A 58 -3.14 -10.84 -5.59
CA ILE A 58 -3.23 -9.73 -4.64
C ILE A 58 -2.97 -8.40 -5.33
N ALA A 59 -1.90 -8.32 -6.14
CA ALA A 59 -1.56 -7.09 -6.86
C ALA A 59 -2.70 -6.61 -7.76
N ASN A 60 -3.32 -7.51 -8.52
CA ASN A 60 -4.48 -7.16 -9.34
C ASN A 60 -5.68 -6.69 -8.49
N LYS A 61 -5.86 -7.21 -7.27
CA LYS A 61 -6.88 -6.69 -6.36
C LYS A 61 -6.53 -5.31 -5.83
N PHE A 62 -5.25 -5.03 -5.61
CA PHE A 62 -4.77 -3.71 -5.20
C PHE A 62 -4.86 -2.68 -6.32
N ASP A 63 -4.67 -3.07 -7.58
CA ASP A 63 -4.98 -2.23 -8.74
C ASP A 63 -6.45 -1.78 -8.70
N GLN A 64 -7.36 -2.72 -8.41
CA GLN A 64 -8.80 -2.45 -8.27
C GLN A 64 -9.15 -1.61 -7.04
N ILE A 65 -8.36 -1.69 -5.95
CA ILE A 65 -8.52 -0.77 -4.81
C ILE A 65 -8.13 0.64 -5.22
N ALA A 66 -6.99 0.77 -5.91
CA ALA A 66 -6.44 2.07 -6.29
C ALA A 66 -7.22 2.77 -7.41
N ASP A 67 -7.95 2.03 -8.26
CA ASP A 67 -8.86 2.58 -9.26
C ASP A 67 -10.29 2.84 -8.73
N GLY A 68 -10.61 2.34 -7.54
CA GLY A 68 -11.91 2.50 -6.89
C GLY A 68 -13.01 1.51 -7.32
N SER A 69 -12.71 0.56 -8.20
CA SER A 69 -13.62 -0.50 -8.64
C SER A 69 -13.84 -1.58 -7.57
N LEU A 70 -12.88 -1.76 -6.67
CA LEU A 70 -13.00 -2.60 -5.47
C LEU A 70 -12.89 -1.72 -4.22
N LYS A 71 -13.82 -1.91 -3.28
CA LYS A 71 -13.87 -1.12 -2.04
C LYS A 71 -13.68 -1.94 -0.78
N ARG A 72 -13.84 -3.26 -0.83
CA ARG A 72 -13.74 -4.14 0.33
C ARG A 72 -12.94 -5.37 -0.06
N LEU A 73 -11.84 -5.59 0.62
CA LEU A 73 -10.95 -6.71 0.35
C LEU A 73 -10.52 -7.33 1.68
N ILE A 74 -10.67 -8.65 1.77
CA ILE A 74 -10.08 -9.46 2.83
C ILE A 74 -9.09 -10.42 2.17
N VAL A 75 -7.84 -10.43 2.64
CA VAL A 75 -6.80 -11.34 2.20
C VAL A 75 -6.39 -12.22 3.39
N ASN A 76 -6.75 -13.49 3.32
CA ASN A 76 -6.34 -14.50 4.29
C ASN A 76 -5.19 -15.31 3.71
N MET A 77 -4.01 -15.25 4.34
CA MET A 77 -2.82 -15.94 3.85
C MET A 77 -1.92 -16.41 4.99
N PRO A 78 -1.14 -17.50 4.80
CA PRO A 78 -0.21 -17.95 5.82
C PRO A 78 0.89 -16.92 6.13
N PRO A 79 1.58 -17.03 7.28
CA PRO A 79 2.69 -16.15 7.60
C PRO A 79 3.82 -16.32 6.57
N ARG A 80 4.68 -15.29 6.44
CA ARG A 80 5.82 -15.28 5.50
C ARG A 80 5.47 -15.38 4.02
N HIS A 81 4.28 -14.92 3.62
CA HIS A 81 3.84 -14.84 2.22
C HIS A 81 3.66 -13.38 1.74
N THR A 82 4.47 -12.45 2.25
CA THR A 82 4.56 -11.05 1.79
C THR A 82 3.30 -10.18 2.00
N LYS A 83 2.18 -10.75 2.47
CA LYS A 83 0.87 -10.07 2.60
C LYS A 83 0.96 -8.67 3.26
N SER A 84 1.68 -8.58 4.37
CA SER A 84 1.82 -7.35 5.18
C SER A 84 2.77 -6.34 4.52
N GLU A 85 3.85 -6.79 3.88
CA GLU A 85 4.72 -5.92 3.07
C GLU A 85 3.96 -5.30 1.89
N PHE A 86 3.11 -6.10 1.24
CA PHE A 86 2.28 -5.65 0.14
C PHE A 86 1.21 -4.66 0.63
N ALA A 87 0.43 -5.00 1.65
CA ALA A 87 -0.73 -4.22 2.07
C ALA A 87 -0.38 -3.01 2.94
N SER A 88 0.55 -3.13 3.89
CA SER A 88 0.82 -2.12 4.92
C SER A 88 1.96 -1.17 4.55
N TYR A 89 2.79 -1.56 3.57
CA TYR A 89 3.95 -0.79 3.14
C TYR A 89 3.86 -0.35 1.67
N LEU A 90 3.82 -1.29 0.73
CA LEU A 90 3.93 -0.96 -0.69
C LEU A 90 2.64 -0.34 -1.26
N LEU A 91 1.48 -0.89 -0.90
CA LEU A 91 0.16 -0.39 -1.32
C LEU A 91 -0.07 1.08 -0.93
N PRO A 92 0.07 1.49 0.35
CA PRO A 92 -0.20 2.87 0.72
C PRO A 92 0.78 3.84 0.07
N ALA A 93 2.06 3.48 -0.09
CA ALA A 93 3.03 4.29 -0.83
C ALA A 93 2.57 4.50 -2.29
N TRP A 94 2.10 3.44 -2.94
CA TRP A 94 1.61 3.50 -4.32
C TRP A 94 0.34 4.35 -4.47
N ILE A 95 -0.62 4.20 -3.55
CA ILE A 95 -1.86 5.00 -3.53
C ILE A 95 -1.53 6.48 -3.33
N ILE A 96 -0.64 6.82 -2.40
CA ILE A 96 -0.16 8.19 -2.19
C ILE A 96 0.52 8.74 -3.45
N GLY A 97 1.24 7.91 -4.19
CA GLY A 97 1.88 8.30 -5.44
C GLY A 97 0.86 8.68 -6.52
N LYS A 98 -0.23 7.91 -6.62
CA LYS A 98 -1.31 8.13 -7.58
C LYS A 98 -2.23 9.28 -7.17
N ASN A 99 -2.51 9.39 -5.87
CA ASN A 99 -3.32 10.45 -5.29
C ASN A 99 -2.60 11.03 -4.07
N PRO A 100 -1.84 12.13 -4.24
CA PRO A 100 -1.09 12.74 -3.15
C PRO A 100 -1.98 13.36 -2.07
N LYS A 101 -3.30 13.49 -2.31
CA LYS A 101 -4.30 13.97 -1.34
C LYS A 101 -4.95 12.85 -0.53
N ALA A 102 -4.63 11.58 -0.82
CA ALA A 102 -5.24 10.44 -0.17
C ALA A 102 -4.95 10.43 1.34
N LYS A 103 -5.96 10.07 2.12
CA LYS A 103 -5.87 9.85 3.56
C LYS A 103 -5.83 8.34 3.84
N ILE A 104 -4.67 7.87 4.28
CA ILE A 104 -4.41 6.48 4.60
C ILE A 104 -4.45 6.29 6.10
N MET A 105 -5.22 5.30 6.54
CA MET A 105 -5.24 4.84 7.92
C MET A 105 -4.72 3.41 7.97
N GLN A 106 -3.60 3.21 8.65
CA GLN A 106 -2.99 1.90 8.82
C GLN A 106 -3.15 1.46 10.28
N VAL A 107 -3.72 0.27 10.46
CA VAL A 107 -3.97 -0.33 11.76
C VAL A 107 -3.44 -1.75 11.82
N SER A 108 -2.86 -2.11 12.95
CA SER A 108 -2.50 -3.48 13.30
C SER A 108 -2.86 -3.78 14.75
N HIS A 109 -2.74 -5.03 15.19
CA HIS A 109 -3.06 -5.41 16.57
C HIS A 109 -2.35 -4.55 17.64
N ASN A 110 -1.19 -3.96 17.33
CA ASN A 110 -0.50 -3.02 18.23
C ASN A 110 -0.04 -1.75 17.51
N ALA A 111 0.04 -0.64 18.23
CA ALA A 111 0.38 0.65 17.63
C ALA A 111 1.84 0.74 17.15
N GLU A 112 2.77 0.02 17.78
CA GLU A 112 4.18 0.07 17.44
C GLU A 112 4.45 -0.52 16.05
N LEU A 113 3.88 -1.69 15.74
CA LEU A 113 3.98 -2.33 14.43
C LEU A 113 3.41 -1.42 13.35
N SER A 114 2.28 -0.78 13.63
CA SER A 114 1.68 0.21 12.74
C SER A 114 2.60 1.40 12.47
N GLN A 115 3.23 1.95 13.50
CA GLN A 115 4.20 3.04 13.33
C GLN A 115 5.47 2.61 12.58
N ARG A 116 5.90 1.35 12.72
CA ARG A 116 7.01 0.79 11.93
C ARG A 116 6.65 0.77 10.44
N PHE A 117 5.44 0.36 10.08
CA PHE A 117 4.96 0.48 8.69
C PHE A 117 4.89 1.94 8.24
N GLY A 118 4.34 2.84 9.05
CA GLY A 118 4.30 4.27 8.74
C GLY A 118 5.69 4.86 8.46
N ARG A 119 6.71 4.46 9.23
CA ARG A 119 8.11 4.82 8.97
C ARG A 119 8.62 4.25 7.64
N LYS A 120 8.34 2.98 7.35
CA LYS A 120 8.75 2.36 6.07
C LYS A 120 8.13 3.10 4.88
N VAL A 121 6.82 3.35 4.90
CA VAL A 121 6.11 4.09 3.83
C VAL A 121 6.71 5.49 3.66
N ARG A 122 6.91 6.22 4.76
CA ARG A 122 7.50 7.56 4.75
C ARG A 122 8.89 7.55 4.10
N ASN A 123 9.74 6.62 4.49
CA ASN A 123 11.10 6.50 3.94
C ASN A 123 11.08 6.11 2.46
N LEU A 124 10.14 5.27 2.03
CA LEU A 124 9.98 4.93 0.62
C LEU A 124 9.52 6.14 -0.20
N VAL A 125 8.53 6.90 0.28
CA VAL A 125 8.07 8.12 -0.41
C VAL A 125 9.21 9.13 -0.60
N ASP A 126 10.17 9.16 0.33
CA ASP A 126 11.34 10.02 0.23
C ASP A 126 12.51 9.40 -0.58
N SER A 127 12.40 8.16 -1.04
CA SER A 127 13.47 7.47 -1.78
C SER A 127 13.56 7.92 -3.25
N GLU A 128 14.76 7.79 -3.82
CA GLU A 128 15.00 8.12 -5.23
C GLU A 128 14.25 7.17 -6.18
N GLU A 129 14.14 5.89 -5.83
CA GLU A 129 13.39 4.89 -6.60
C GLU A 129 11.91 5.25 -6.70
N TYR A 130 11.33 5.73 -5.59
CA TYR A 130 9.96 6.20 -5.58
C TYR A 130 9.78 7.48 -6.39
N LYS A 131 10.67 8.47 -6.19
CA LYS A 131 10.64 9.75 -6.92
C LYS A 131 10.79 9.58 -8.43
N LYS A 132 11.53 8.56 -8.90
CA LYS A 132 11.58 8.17 -10.32
C LYS A 132 10.20 7.85 -10.89
N VAL A 133 9.34 7.18 -10.11
CA VAL A 133 7.97 6.84 -10.52
C VAL A 133 7.01 8.01 -10.27
N PHE A 134 7.06 8.63 -9.08
CA PHE A 134 6.14 9.67 -8.62
C PHE A 134 6.88 10.97 -8.29
N GLN A 135 7.08 11.81 -9.30
CA GLN A 135 7.91 13.01 -9.20
C GLN A 135 7.26 14.18 -8.45
N ASN A 136 5.93 14.18 -8.32
CA ASN A 136 5.16 15.31 -7.77
C ASN A 136 4.75 15.11 -6.30
N VAL A 137 5.28 14.08 -5.65
CA VAL A 137 4.93 13.68 -4.28
C VAL A 137 6.15 13.82 -3.40
N SER A 138 6.00 14.57 -2.32
CA SER A 138 7.01 14.71 -1.29
C SER A 138 6.35 14.81 0.08
N LEU A 139 7.14 14.63 1.13
CA LEU A 139 6.68 14.79 2.51
C LEU A 139 6.52 16.27 2.83
N SER A 140 5.48 16.61 3.57
CA SER A 140 5.32 17.94 4.16
C SER A 140 6.48 18.25 5.11
N GLN A 141 6.87 19.53 5.20
CA GLN A 141 7.93 19.96 6.12
C GLN A 141 7.47 19.93 7.59
N ASP A 142 6.16 20.11 7.82
CA ASP A 142 5.58 20.39 9.15
C ASP A 142 5.16 19.14 9.93
N SER A 143 5.09 17.96 9.29
CA SER A 143 4.58 16.74 9.91
C SER A 143 5.34 15.49 9.42
N LYS A 144 6.29 15.01 10.23
CA LYS A 144 7.22 13.91 9.87
C LYS A 144 7.28 12.75 10.87
N ALA A 145 6.38 12.71 11.86
CA ALA A 145 6.39 11.66 12.87
C ALA A 145 6.09 10.29 12.25
N ALA A 146 6.70 9.22 12.76
CA ALA A 146 6.55 7.87 12.19
C ALA A 146 5.08 7.38 12.19
N GLY A 147 4.29 7.76 13.19
CA GLY A 147 2.86 7.43 13.30
C GLY A 147 1.92 8.43 12.63
N ARG A 148 2.41 9.59 12.21
CA ARG A 148 1.62 10.61 11.51
C ARG A 148 2.51 11.52 10.69
N TRP A 149 2.25 11.55 9.39
CA TRP A 149 2.91 12.46 8.48
C TRP A 149 1.98 12.80 7.31
N GLU A 150 2.33 13.87 6.60
CA GLU A 150 1.49 14.44 5.55
C GLU A 150 2.30 14.60 4.26
N THR A 151 1.62 14.61 3.12
CA THR A 151 2.25 14.91 1.83
C THR A 151 2.25 16.41 1.57
N ASN A 152 3.03 16.85 0.60
CA ASN A 152 3.05 18.22 0.09
C ASN A 152 1.72 18.69 -0.54
N GLN A 153 0.71 17.83 -0.65
CA GLN A 153 -0.60 18.17 -1.24
C GLN A 153 -1.76 17.95 -0.26
N GLY A 154 -1.48 17.74 1.03
CA GLY A 154 -2.50 17.59 2.07
C GLY A 154 -3.08 16.18 2.22
N GLY A 155 -2.42 15.16 1.64
CA GLY A 155 -2.69 13.77 1.99
C GLY A 155 -2.12 13.45 3.37
N GLU A 156 -2.69 12.45 4.02
CA GLU A 156 -2.35 12.09 5.41
C GLU A 156 -2.06 10.59 5.51
N TYR A 157 -1.03 10.22 6.26
CA TYR A 157 -0.83 8.85 6.73
C TYR A 157 -0.96 8.83 8.25
N TYR A 158 -1.84 7.98 8.77
CA TYR A 158 -2.06 7.82 10.20
C TYR A 158 -1.94 6.35 10.61
N ALA A 159 -1.07 6.07 11.58
CA ALA A 159 -0.83 4.73 12.08
C ALA A 159 -1.40 4.58 13.51
N ALA A 160 -2.20 3.54 13.74
CA ALA A 160 -2.81 3.27 15.04
C ALA A 160 -2.82 1.77 15.38
N GLY A 161 -2.97 1.43 16.65
CA GLY A 161 -3.25 0.05 17.07
C GLY A 161 -4.76 -0.22 17.16
N VAL A 162 -5.15 -1.50 17.16
CA VAL A 162 -6.51 -1.91 17.55
C VAL A 162 -6.83 -1.38 18.95
N GLY A 163 -8.01 -0.79 19.13
CA GLY A 163 -8.40 -0.10 20.36
C GLY A 163 -7.79 1.30 20.54
N GLY A 164 -6.89 1.73 19.66
CA GLY A 164 -6.37 3.10 19.65
C GLY A 164 -7.42 4.14 19.26
N SER A 165 -7.24 5.37 19.72
CA SER A 165 -8.13 6.48 19.36
C SER A 165 -7.95 6.86 17.89
N ILE A 166 -9.05 6.82 17.14
CA ILE A 166 -9.13 7.18 15.71
C ILE A 166 -10.04 8.41 15.55
N THR A 167 -10.34 9.12 16.64
CA THR A 167 -11.30 10.23 16.64
C THR A 167 -10.83 11.44 15.80
N GLY A 168 -11.77 12.10 15.10
CA GLY A 168 -11.54 13.28 14.27
C GLY A 168 -10.87 13.05 12.90
N ARG A 169 -10.50 11.83 12.52
CA ARG A 169 -9.78 11.56 11.25
C ARG A 169 -10.62 10.77 10.27
N GLY A 170 -10.66 11.20 9.01
CA GLY A 170 -11.26 10.45 7.90
C GLY A 170 -10.20 9.65 7.14
N ALA A 171 -10.61 8.58 6.46
CA ALA A 171 -9.74 7.76 5.62
C ALA A 171 -10.36 7.49 4.25
N ASP A 172 -9.57 7.63 3.19
CA ASP A 172 -9.89 7.13 1.86
C ASP A 172 -9.56 5.64 1.76
N VAL A 173 -8.53 5.19 2.47
CA VAL A 173 -8.15 3.77 2.54
C VAL A 173 -7.82 3.40 3.98
N LEU A 174 -8.56 2.43 4.50
CA LEU A 174 -8.30 1.79 5.79
C LEU A 174 -7.61 0.44 5.55
N ILE A 175 -6.37 0.32 5.98
CA ILE A 175 -5.58 -0.92 5.93
C ILE A 175 -5.53 -1.49 7.34
N ILE A 176 -6.00 -2.72 7.51
CA ILE A 176 -5.97 -3.47 8.76
C ILE A 176 -5.08 -4.69 8.55
N ASP A 177 -3.99 -4.80 9.30
CA ASP A 177 -2.98 -5.85 9.16
C ASP A 177 -2.87 -6.65 10.46
N ASP A 178 -3.24 -7.92 10.41
CA ASP A 178 -3.27 -8.84 11.54
C ASP A 178 -3.85 -8.17 12.80
N PRO A 179 -5.18 -7.93 12.87
CA PRO A 179 -5.81 -7.21 13.98
C PRO A 179 -5.85 -8.02 15.29
N HIS A 180 -5.37 -9.26 15.27
CA HIS A 180 -5.26 -10.15 16.42
C HIS A 180 -3.83 -10.67 16.53
N THR A 181 -3.36 -10.87 17.76
CA THR A 181 -2.16 -11.66 18.05
C THR A 181 -2.51 -13.14 18.12
N GLU A 182 -1.53 -14.02 17.92
CA GLU A 182 -1.69 -15.48 18.07
C GLU A 182 -2.37 -15.88 19.38
N GLN A 183 -2.07 -15.16 20.47
CA GLN A 183 -2.64 -15.39 21.80
C GLN A 183 -4.12 -15.00 21.90
N THR A 184 -4.56 -14.02 21.11
CA THR A 184 -5.93 -13.48 21.21
C THR A 184 -6.94 -14.17 20.30
N VAL A 185 -6.51 -14.93 19.28
CA VAL A 185 -7.45 -15.52 18.31
C VAL A 185 -8.33 -16.61 18.93
N GLY A 186 -7.90 -17.23 20.03
CA GLY A 186 -8.69 -18.22 20.76
C GLY A 186 -9.75 -17.65 21.70
N SER A 187 -9.75 -16.34 21.99
CA SER A 187 -10.68 -15.71 22.92
C SER A 187 -11.83 -15.05 22.17
N LYS A 188 -13.05 -15.55 22.41
CA LYS A 188 -14.28 -14.99 21.82
C LYS A 188 -14.45 -13.52 22.20
N GLU A 189 -14.16 -13.17 23.45
CA GLU A 189 -14.23 -11.81 23.98
C GLU A 189 -13.25 -10.88 23.25
N SER A 190 -12.04 -11.36 22.95
CA SER A 190 -11.06 -10.60 22.18
C SER A 190 -11.51 -10.38 20.73
N LEU A 191 -12.11 -11.40 20.11
CA LEU A 191 -12.68 -11.28 18.77
C LEU A 191 -13.83 -10.26 18.73
N GLU A 192 -14.76 -10.35 19.69
CA GLU A 192 -15.90 -9.43 19.82
C GLU A 192 -15.42 -7.99 20.06
N ARG A 193 -14.46 -7.78 20.96
CA ARG A 193 -13.90 -6.44 21.23
C ARG A 193 -13.25 -5.83 19.99
N THR A 194 -12.49 -6.59 19.22
CA THR A 194 -11.91 -6.09 17.95
C THR A 194 -12.99 -5.79 16.92
N PHE A 195 -14.04 -6.61 16.85
CA PHE A 195 -15.16 -6.38 15.94
C PHE A 195 -15.97 -5.12 16.33
N GLU A 196 -16.25 -4.92 17.61
CA GLU A 196 -16.87 -3.71 18.16
C GLU A 196 -16.02 -2.48 17.86
N TRP A 197 -14.71 -2.55 18.13
CA TRP A 197 -13.78 -1.48 17.77
C TRP A 197 -13.85 -1.16 16.28
N TYR A 198 -13.83 -2.18 15.40
CA TYR A 198 -13.89 -2.00 13.95
C TYR A 198 -15.20 -1.33 13.49
N THR A 199 -16.34 -1.80 14.00
CA THR A 199 -17.67 -1.34 13.59
C THR A 199 -18.02 0.05 14.14
N SER A 200 -17.60 0.37 15.36
CA SER A 200 -17.86 1.65 16.02
C SER A 200 -16.80 2.72 15.71
N GLY A 201 -15.57 2.31 15.41
CA GLY A 201 -14.44 3.22 15.20
C GLY A 201 -14.11 3.44 13.73
N PRO A 202 -13.08 2.76 13.18
CA PRO A 202 -12.47 3.12 11.92
C PRO A 202 -13.41 2.94 10.72
N ARG A 203 -14.36 2.00 10.76
CA ARG A 203 -15.32 1.82 9.66
C ARG A 203 -16.20 3.05 9.44
N GLN A 204 -16.61 3.73 10.51
CA GLN A 204 -17.44 4.94 10.44
C GLN A 204 -16.66 6.16 9.95
N ARG A 205 -15.33 6.07 9.90
CA ARG A 205 -14.43 7.16 9.47
C ARG A 205 -14.02 7.08 8.01
N LEU A 206 -14.55 6.10 7.31
CA LEU A 206 -14.29 5.96 5.89
C LEU A 206 -15.02 7.05 5.11
N GLN A 207 -14.29 7.78 4.28
CA GLN A 207 -14.87 8.80 3.40
C GLN A 207 -15.78 8.16 2.34
N PRO A 208 -16.71 8.93 1.72
CA PRO A 208 -17.50 8.45 0.60
C PRO A 208 -16.60 7.85 -0.49
N GLY A 209 -16.88 6.60 -0.86
CA GLY A 209 -16.08 5.88 -1.87
C GLY A 209 -14.81 5.20 -1.33
N GLY A 210 -14.46 5.41 -0.06
CA GLY A 210 -13.25 4.83 0.52
C GLY A 210 -13.24 3.31 0.58
N ALA A 211 -12.03 2.75 0.67
CA ALA A 211 -11.76 1.33 0.63
C ALA A 211 -11.28 0.77 1.97
N ILE A 212 -11.56 -0.51 2.22
CA ILE A 212 -11.05 -1.26 3.37
C ILE A 212 -10.30 -2.47 2.85
N VAL A 213 -9.04 -2.60 3.29
CA VAL A 213 -8.17 -3.74 3.02
C VAL A 213 -7.81 -4.38 4.35
N LEU A 214 -8.37 -5.56 4.62
CA LEU A 214 -7.99 -6.39 5.76
C LEU A 214 -7.06 -7.49 5.25
N VAL A 215 -5.84 -7.54 5.76
CA VAL A 215 -4.93 -8.67 5.54
C VAL A 215 -4.67 -9.35 6.86
N MET A 216 -4.77 -10.67 6.88
CA MET A 216 -4.50 -11.42 8.10
C MET A 216 -4.05 -12.85 7.83
N THR A 217 -3.39 -13.40 8.84
CA THR A 217 -3.15 -14.82 8.97
C THR A 217 -4.41 -15.46 9.53
N ARG A 218 -4.91 -16.50 8.84
CA ARG A 218 -6.09 -17.22 9.33
C ARG A 218 -5.66 -18.25 10.37
N TRP A 219 -6.17 -18.09 11.58
CA TRP A 219 -6.01 -19.05 12.67
C TRP A 219 -7.40 -19.67 12.90
N ALA A 220 -7.61 -20.88 12.37
CA ALA A 220 -8.89 -21.62 12.26
C ALA A 220 -9.94 -21.07 11.26
#